data_AF-A0A415U180-F1
#
_entry.id   AF-A0A415U180-F1
#
_cell.length_a   1.000
_cell.length_b   1.000
_cell.length_c   1.000
_cell.angle_alpha   90.00
_cell.angle_beta   90.00
_cell.angle_gamma   90.00
#
_symmetry.space_group_name_H-M   'P 1'
#
loop_
_entity.id
_entity.type
_entity.pdbx_description
1 polymer ?
#
loop_
_entity_poly.entity_id
_entity_poly.type
_entity_poly.pdbx_seq_one_letter_code
_entity_poly.pdbx_strand_id
1 'polypeptide(L)'
;MNKLTEQFVKEVLTGKNQFTFSFGTDCLYAINIKRGKSRFIYGCYSCNLDSCTDVDKLTLHLLAIVKDEWVYLSESVLFKVYTEEDKKKLPENVMMLRDYQQLWKKRREQLVNDYLTQFLRIDLKDISLSKKVIDLCERNARIHLLRGTLPKLTDSIYMDDFFATRQKCIDHLCGFINLEKETIKKIEPCHDVFQQKANIYMVTKKMMEEKSCVSSWELNLCKNLTEKMKTVKVLFEHNGKTAKGSVDTKSLRDVLIRRDMLSVLNFKSTPEGEKVFSELGITNLFGLHSGDGLYCKDIVQITYQNKVLYKRAKN
;
A
#
# COMPACT_ATOMS: atom_id res chain seq x y z
N MET A 1 28.38 -5.93 -18.25
CA MET A 1 28.32 -4.52 -17.80
C MET A 1 28.64 -3.64 -19.00
N ASN A 2 28.09 -2.42 -19.12
CA ASN A 2 28.38 -1.54 -20.27
C ASN A 2 29.70 -0.79 -20.03
N LYS A 3 30.61 -0.79 -21.02
CA LYS A 3 31.94 -0.13 -20.97
C LYS A 3 31.86 1.34 -20.53
N LEU A 4 30.79 2.05 -20.91
CA LEU A 4 30.52 3.42 -20.47
C LEU A 4 30.48 3.55 -18.95
N THR A 5 29.72 2.68 -18.27
CA THR A 5 29.52 2.76 -16.81
C THR A 5 30.83 2.48 -16.07
N GLU A 6 31.62 1.50 -16.53
CA GLU A 6 32.93 1.17 -15.95
C GLU A 6 33.90 2.34 -16.07
N GLN A 7 34.01 2.93 -17.26
CA GLN A 7 34.90 4.06 -17.50
C GLN A 7 34.46 5.31 -16.73
N PHE A 8 33.16 5.59 -16.69
CA PHE A 8 32.61 6.69 -15.90
C PHE A 8 32.93 6.54 -14.42
N VAL A 9 32.66 5.39 -13.82
CA VAL A 9 32.92 5.12 -12.40
C VAL A 9 34.41 5.27 -12.10
N LYS A 10 35.28 4.74 -12.97
CA LYS A 10 36.74 4.88 -12.83
C LYS A 10 37.16 6.35 -12.80
N GLU A 11 36.73 7.16 -13.77
CA GLU A 11 37.10 8.59 -13.81
C GLU A 11 36.52 9.36 -12.63
N VAL A 12 35.27 9.10 -12.25
CA VAL A 12 34.62 9.76 -11.11
C VAL A 12 35.34 9.48 -9.79
N LEU A 13 35.84 8.25 -9.60
CA LEU A 13 36.56 7.89 -8.38
C LEU A 13 37.98 8.47 -8.33
N THR A 14 38.59 8.85 -9.45
CA THR A 14 39.91 9.52 -9.45
C THR A 14 39.90 10.88 -8.76
N GLY A 15 38.74 11.52 -8.63
CA GLY A 15 38.63 12.83 -7.97
C GLY A 15 38.98 14.03 -8.84
N LYS A 16 39.27 13.85 -10.14
CA LYS A 16 39.53 14.97 -11.06
C LYS A 16 38.37 15.98 -11.07
N ASN A 17 38.73 17.25 -11.20
CA ASN A 17 37.76 18.37 -11.27
C ASN A 17 36.87 18.30 -12.51
N GLN A 18 37.40 17.78 -13.61
CA GLN A 18 36.66 17.55 -14.84
C GLN A 18 37.30 16.38 -15.61
N PHE A 19 36.51 15.71 -16.44
CA PHE A 19 36.99 14.67 -17.33
C PHE A 19 36.10 14.57 -18.58
N THR A 20 36.71 14.12 -19.66
CA THR A 20 36.04 13.83 -20.92
C THR A 20 36.48 12.47 -21.41
N PHE A 21 35.56 11.67 -21.94
CA PHE A 21 35.94 10.48 -22.70
C PHE A 21 34.90 10.13 -23.75
N SER A 22 35.36 9.40 -24.78
CA SER A 22 34.53 8.89 -25.87
C SER A 22 34.10 7.45 -25.61
N PHE A 23 32.89 7.09 -26.05
CA PHE A 23 32.33 5.75 -25.99
C PHE A 23 31.51 5.49 -27.26
N GLY A 24 32.07 4.72 -28.19
CA GLY A 24 31.48 4.57 -29.52
C GLY A 24 31.60 5.89 -30.31
N THR A 25 30.50 6.34 -30.91
CA THR A 25 30.40 7.64 -31.59
C THR A 25 30.13 8.79 -30.63
N ASP A 26 29.84 8.49 -29.37
CA ASP A 26 29.43 9.49 -28.40
C ASP A 26 30.60 9.91 -27.51
N CYS A 27 30.44 11.06 -26.87
CA CYS A 27 31.37 11.59 -25.90
C CYS A 27 30.61 12.12 -24.69
N LEU A 28 31.25 12.06 -23.53
CA LEU A 28 30.74 12.58 -22.28
C LEU A 28 31.75 13.56 -21.71
N TYR A 29 31.28 14.76 -21.41
CA TYR A 29 32.00 15.74 -20.62
C TYR A 29 31.35 15.82 -19.24
N ALA A 30 32.15 15.79 -18.19
CA ALA A 30 31.67 15.92 -16.83
C ALA A 30 32.60 16.79 -15.98
N ILE A 31 31.97 17.54 -15.08
CA ILE A 31 32.59 18.34 -14.05
C ILE A 31 32.22 17.82 -12.67
N ASN A 32 33.14 18.03 -11.73
CA ASN A 32 33.03 17.61 -10.36
C ASN A 32 32.85 18.83 -9.45
N ILE A 33 31.74 18.89 -8.75
CA ILE A 33 31.43 19.97 -7.82
C ILE A 33 31.28 19.39 -6.42
N LYS A 34 32.14 19.83 -5.49
CA LYS A 34 32.00 19.47 -4.08
C LYS A 34 30.79 20.18 -3.47
N ARG A 35 29.92 19.43 -2.79
CA ARG A 35 28.79 19.96 -2.03
C ARG A 35 28.66 19.20 -0.71
N GLY A 36 28.95 19.90 0.39
CA GLY A 36 29.04 19.28 1.71
C GLY A 36 30.09 18.17 1.74
N LYS A 37 29.68 16.98 2.20
CA LYS A 37 30.50 15.76 2.26
C LYS A 37 30.47 14.93 0.97
N SER A 38 29.81 15.40 -0.09
CA SER A 38 29.67 14.68 -1.35
C SER A 38 30.27 15.44 -2.53
N ARG A 39 30.46 14.70 -3.63
CA ARG A 39 30.84 15.24 -4.95
C ARG A 39 29.70 15.03 -5.92
N PHE A 40 29.33 16.08 -6.64
CA PHE A 40 28.28 16.05 -7.65
C PHE A 40 28.94 16.04 -9.01
N ILE A 41 28.56 15.06 -9.82
CA ILE A 41 29.07 14.91 -11.17
C ILE A 41 27.98 15.43 -12.10
N TYR A 42 28.22 16.62 -12.65
CA TYR A 42 27.37 17.21 -13.67
C TYR A 42 28.01 17.00 -15.03
N GLY A 43 27.21 16.73 -16.05
CA GLY A 43 27.77 16.51 -17.37
C GLY A 43 26.74 16.57 -18.48
N CYS A 44 27.27 16.55 -19.69
CA CYS A 44 26.53 16.44 -20.93
C CYS A 44 27.14 15.32 -21.77
N TYR A 45 26.36 14.78 -22.69
CA TYR A 45 26.83 13.81 -23.65
C TYR A 45 26.30 14.16 -25.04
N SER A 46 27.11 13.90 -26.07
CA SER A 46 26.78 14.21 -27.45
C SER A 46 27.46 13.24 -28.41
N CYS A 47 26.92 13.13 -29.62
CA CYS A 47 27.50 12.37 -30.73
C CYS A 47 28.70 13.07 -31.41
N ASN A 48 29.12 14.26 -30.95
CA ASN A 48 30.29 14.96 -31.46
C ASN A 48 31.13 15.59 -30.33
N LEU A 49 32.44 15.33 -30.31
CA LEU A 49 33.36 15.85 -29.30
C LEU A 49 33.40 17.38 -29.26
N ASP A 50 33.37 18.01 -30.44
CA ASP A 50 33.41 19.48 -30.58
C ASP A 50 32.18 20.17 -29.98
N SER A 51 31.08 19.43 -29.83
CA SER A 51 29.87 19.95 -29.19
C SER A 51 29.90 19.86 -27.66
N CYS A 52 30.90 19.20 -27.07
CA CYS A 52 31.10 19.13 -25.61
C CYS A 52 32.21 20.08 -25.11
N THR A 53 32.78 20.93 -25.97
CA THR A 53 33.90 21.82 -25.63
C THR A 53 33.52 23.29 -25.44
N ASP A 54 32.35 23.73 -25.92
CA ASP A 54 31.83 25.10 -25.69
C ASP A 54 31.07 25.16 -24.36
N VAL A 55 31.82 25.16 -23.25
CA VAL A 55 31.32 24.99 -21.87
C VAL A 55 30.24 26.01 -21.49
N ASP A 56 30.31 27.22 -22.04
CA ASP A 56 29.37 28.31 -21.75
C ASP A 56 27.95 28.09 -22.33
N LYS A 57 27.79 27.12 -23.25
CA LYS A 57 26.50 26.76 -23.86
C LYS A 57 25.96 25.39 -23.42
N LEU A 58 26.68 24.67 -22.55
CA LEU A 58 26.28 23.33 -22.15
C LEU A 58 25.22 23.35 -21.06
N THR A 59 24.08 22.70 -21.32
CA THR A 59 23.15 22.34 -20.25
C THR A 59 23.67 21.08 -19.56
N LEU A 60 24.16 21.25 -18.34
CA LEU A 60 24.70 20.15 -17.55
C LEU A 60 23.61 19.47 -16.73
N HIS A 61 23.54 18.14 -16.82
CA HIS A 61 22.62 17.31 -16.04
C HIS A 61 23.37 16.63 -14.91
N LEU A 62 22.70 16.38 -13.78
CA LEU A 62 23.27 15.58 -12.70
C LEU A 62 23.41 14.14 -13.20
N LEU A 63 24.64 13.66 -13.38
CA LEU A 63 24.93 12.30 -13.79
C LEU A 63 25.10 11.37 -12.59
N ALA A 64 25.77 11.83 -11.53
CA ALA A 64 25.97 11.05 -10.31
C ALA A 64 26.25 11.91 -9.07
N ILE A 65 26.06 11.30 -7.90
CA ILE A 65 26.56 11.81 -6.61
C ILE A 65 27.58 10.80 -6.08
N VAL A 66 28.68 11.26 -5.51
CA VAL A 66 29.72 10.40 -4.92
C VAL A 66 29.87 10.71 -3.45
N LYS A 67 29.94 9.66 -2.62
CA LYS A 67 30.21 9.76 -1.18
C LYS A 67 30.92 8.52 -0.69
N ASP A 68 32.01 8.68 0.06
CA ASP A 68 32.71 7.58 0.73
C ASP A 68 32.90 6.36 -0.20
N GLU A 69 33.40 6.62 -1.41
CA GLU A 69 33.60 5.67 -2.53
C GLU A 69 32.35 5.11 -3.23
N TRP A 70 31.15 5.41 -2.73
CA TRP A 70 29.90 5.07 -3.40
C TRP A 70 29.54 6.03 -4.52
N VAL A 71 29.13 5.51 -5.68
CA VAL A 71 28.63 6.28 -6.83
C VAL A 71 27.14 6.05 -7.02
N TYR A 72 26.35 7.10 -6.84
CA TYR A 72 24.90 7.10 -6.98
C TYR A 72 24.50 7.67 -8.35
N LEU A 73 24.25 6.82 -9.34
CA LEU A 73 23.90 7.21 -10.71
C LEU A 73 22.50 7.83 -10.76
N SER A 74 22.35 8.99 -11.40
CA SER A 74 21.06 9.67 -11.53
C SER A 74 20.32 9.32 -12.83
N GLU A 75 21.05 8.96 -13.90
CA GLU A 75 20.49 8.81 -15.26
C GLU A 75 20.47 7.36 -15.76
N SER A 76 19.31 6.69 -15.61
CA SER A 76 19.16 5.29 -16.02
C SER A 76 19.36 5.05 -17.53
N VAL A 77 18.97 6.01 -18.37
CA VAL A 77 19.03 5.88 -19.83
C VAL A 77 20.49 5.89 -20.31
N LEU A 78 21.27 6.87 -19.86
CA LEU A 78 22.68 7.00 -20.24
C LEU A 78 23.48 5.75 -19.85
N PHE A 79 23.31 5.27 -18.61
CA PHE A 79 24.06 4.11 -18.11
C PHE A 79 23.44 2.76 -18.47
N LYS A 80 22.34 2.75 -19.25
CA LYS A 80 21.59 1.55 -19.67
C LYS A 80 21.18 0.64 -18.50
N VAL A 81 20.67 1.23 -17.41
CA VAL A 81 20.22 0.51 -16.20
C VAL A 81 18.70 0.55 -16.10
N TYR A 82 18.04 -0.34 -16.85
CA TYR A 82 16.57 -0.37 -16.94
C TYR A 82 15.95 -1.44 -16.04
N THR A 83 16.62 -2.59 -15.93
CA THR A 83 16.10 -3.80 -15.27
C THR A 83 16.87 -4.15 -14.00
N GLU A 84 16.34 -5.07 -13.19
CA GLU A 84 17.05 -5.61 -12.03
C GLU A 84 18.28 -6.42 -12.46
N GLU A 85 18.23 -7.10 -13.60
CA GLU A 85 19.36 -7.79 -14.21
C GLU A 85 20.50 -6.83 -14.57
N ASP A 86 20.19 -5.61 -14.98
CA ASP A 86 21.21 -4.60 -15.27
C ASP A 86 21.85 -4.06 -13.99
N LYS A 87 21.06 -3.88 -12.93
CA LYS A 87 21.59 -3.47 -11.62
C LYS A 87 22.57 -4.49 -11.04
N LYS A 88 22.30 -5.79 -11.20
CA LYS A 88 23.22 -6.87 -10.79
C LYS A 88 24.57 -6.84 -11.50
N LYS A 89 24.68 -6.15 -12.65
CA LYS A 89 25.92 -5.97 -13.41
C LYS A 89 26.71 -4.73 -12.97
N LEU A 90 26.18 -3.89 -12.07
CA LEU A 90 26.89 -2.73 -11.56
C LEU A 90 28.00 -3.15 -10.59
N PRO A 91 29.09 -2.37 -10.47
CA PRO A 91 30.07 -2.58 -9.41
C PRO A 91 29.43 -2.48 -8.02
N GLU A 92 30.00 -3.15 -7.03
CA GLU A 92 29.44 -3.26 -5.67
C GLU A 92 29.15 -1.90 -5.02
N ASN A 93 30.02 -0.91 -5.24
CA ASN A 93 29.92 0.45 -4.73
C ASN A 93 29.09 1.40 -5.62
N VAL A 94 28.32 0.86 -6.57
CA VAL A 94 27.54 1.67 -7.53
C VAL A 94 26.07 1.29 -7.44
N MET A 95 25.20 2.28 -7.30
CA MET A 95 23.76 2.08 -7.33
C MET A 95 23.04 3.24 -8.00
N MET A 96 21.80 3.07 -8.40
CA MET A 96 21.00 4.21 -8.85
C MET A 96 20.58 5.07 -7.65
N LEU A 97 20.58 6.39 -7.80
CA LEU A 97 20.08 7.32 -6.80
C LEU A 97 18.59 7.07 -6.47
N ARG A 98 17.81 6.55 -7.41
CA ARG A 98 16.43 6.10 -7.16
C ARG A 98 16.36 4.88 -6.23
N ASP A 99 17.33 3.97 -6.34
CA ASP A 99 17.37 2.75 -5.51
C ASP A 99 17.77 3.13 -4.07
N TYR A 100 18.69 4.08 -3.91
CA TYR A 100 19.01 4.68 -2.62
C TYR A 100 17.78 5.33 -1.95
N GLN A 101 16.95 6.04 -2.71
CA GLN A 101 15.69 6.61 -2.20
C GLN A 101 14.73 5.52 -1.73
N GLN A 102 14.59 4.43 -2.50
CA GLN A 102 13.74 3.30 -2.13
C GLN A 102 14.27 2.56 -0.89
N LEU A 103 15.59 2.42 -0.76
CA LEU A 103 16.23 1.86 0.43
C LEU A 103 15.90 2.68 1.67
N TRP A 104 16.01 4.00 1.57
CA TRP A 104 15.63 4.90 2.67
C TRP A 104 14.13 4.92 2.96
N LYS A 105 13.29 4.76 1.94
CA LYS A 105 11.84 4.57 2.13
C LYS A 105 11.57 3.35 3.01
N LYS A 106 12.13 2.19 2.65
CA LYS A 106 11.99 0.94 3.43
C LYS A 106 12.57 1.06 4.84
N ARG A 107 13.75 1.68 4.99
CA ARG A 107 14.37 1.89 6.32
C ARG A 107 13.53 2.77 7.22
N ARG A 108 12.88 3.81 6.69
CA ARG A 108 11.95 4.65 7.46
C ARG A 108 10.68 3.91 7.85
N GLU A 109 10.10 3.14 6.93
CA GLU A 109 8.97 2.26 7.26
C GLU A 109 9.34 1.33 8.43
N GLN A 110 10.55 0.78 8.41
CA GLN A 110 11.05 -0.04 9.52
C GLN A 110 11.18 0.77 10.82
N LEU A 111 11.76 1.97 10.81
CA LEU A 111 11.88 2.82 12.01
C LEU A 111 10.52 3.15 12.63
N VAL A 112 9.52 3.47 11.79
CA VAL A 112 8.14 3.72 12.24
C VAL A 112 7.52 2.45 12.83
N ASN A 113 7.74 1.30 12.19
CA ASN A 113 7.25 0.01 12.68
C ASN A 113 7.90 -0.39 14.00
N ASP A 114 9.20 -0.18 14.14
CA ASP A 114 9.95 -0.47 15.36
C ASP A 114 9.46 0.41 16.51
N TYR A 115 9.25 1.70 16.26
CA TYR A 115 8.67 2.61 17.24
C TYR A 115 7.27 2.15 17.67
N LEU A 116 6.41 1.82 16.71
CA LEU A 116 5.05 1.42 17.00
C LEU A 116 5.00 0.08 17.77
N THR A 117 5.87 -0.87 17.43
CA THR A 117 5.96 -2.18 18.09
C THR A 117 6.21 -2.08 19.60
N GLN A 118 6.81 -0.98 20.07
CA GLN A 118 7.02 -0.74 21.50
C GLN A 118 5.70 -0.67 22.27
N PHE A 119 4.63 -0.15 21.65
CA PHE A 119 3.30 -0.06 22.26
C PHE A 119 2.55 -1.40 22.32
N LEU A 120 2.98 -2.41 21.57
CA LEU A 120 2.36 -3.74 21.62
C LEU A 120 2.70 -4.51 22.91
N ARG A 121 3.62 -3.99 23.72
CA ARG A 121 4.03 -4.60 25.00
C ARG A 121 3.10 -4.22 26.16
N ILE A 122 2.13 -3.34 25.93
CA ILE A 122 1.15 -2.92 26.93
C ILE A 122 0.13 -4.05 27.12
N ASP A 123 -0.20 -4.36 28.37
CA ASP A 123 -1.24 -5.34 28.70
C ASP A 123 -2.62 -4.86 28.20
N LEU A 124 -3.37 -5.74 27.54
CA LEU A 124 -4.70 -5.44 27.00
C LEU A 124 -5.69 -4.87 28.04
N LYS A 125 -5.52 -5.23 29.32
CA LYS A 125 -6.37 -4.77 30.43
C LYS A 125 -6.18 -3.28 30.75
N ASP A 126 -5.03 -2.72 30.39
CA ASP A 126 -4.66 -1.34 30.67
C ASP A 126 -5.08 -0.40 29.51
N ILE A 127 -5.66 -0.96 28.44
CA ILE A 127 -6.16 -0.21 27.30
C ILE A 127 -7.59 0.27 27.59
N SER A 128 -7.73 1.58 27.81
CA SER A 128 -9.03 2.24 27.88
C SER A 128 -9.33 2.97 26.57
N LEU A 129 -10.44 2.60 25.92
CA LEU A 129 -10.91 3.20 24.68
C LEU A 129 -12.31 3.75 24.83
N SER A 130 -12.59 4.88 24.18
CA SER A 130 -13.96 5.40 24.12
C SER A 130 -14.87 4.47 23.32
N LYS A 131 -16.18 4.52 23.58
CA LYS A 131 -17.18 3.71 22.87
C LYS A 131 -17.05 3.82 21.34
N LYS A 132 -16.88 5.04 20.82
CA LYS A 132 -16.68 5.29 19.38
C LYS A 132 -15.47 4.53 18.80
N VAL A 133 -14.40 4.40 19.58
CA VAL A 133 -13.19 3.67 19.15
C VAL A 133 -13.38 2.16 19.29
N ILE A 134 -14.13 1.69 20.29
CA ILE A 134 -14.52 0.28 20.41
C ILE A 134 -15.39 -0.14 19.21
N ASP A 135 -16.38 0.68 18.83
CA ASP A 135 -17.23 0.44 17.66
C ASP A 135 -16.40 0.36 16.36
N LEU A 136 -15.34 1.18 16.26
CA LEU A 136 -14.37 1.12 15.16
C LEU A 136 -13.59 -0.21 15.18
N CYS A 137 -13.12 -0.67 16.35
CA CYS A 137 -12.43 -1.95 16.49
C CYS A 137 -13.32 -3.12 16.07
N GLU A 138 -14.58 -3.12 16.52
CA GLU A 138 -15.56 -4.15 16.14
C GLU A 138 -15.76 -4.19 14.62
N ARG A 139 -15.95 -3.01 14.00
CA ARG A 139 -16.10 -2.88 12.55
C ARG A 139 -14.88 -3.40 11.80
N ASN A 140 -13.68 -3.04 12.25
CA ASN A 140 -12.43 -3.49 11.62
C ASN A 140 -12.26 -5.01 11.75
N ALA A 141 -12.46 -5.57 12.96
CA ALA A 141 -12.36 -6.99 13.22
C ALA A 141 -13.34 -7.77 12.34
N ARG A 142 -14.58 -7.28 12.21
CA ARG A 142 -15.61 -7.85 11.33
C ARG A 142 -15.18 -7.86 9.86
N ILE A 143 -14.66 -6.74 9.34
CA ILE A 143 -14.16 -6.64 7.96
C ILE A 143 -13.09 -7.70 7.71
N HIS A 144 -12.13 -7.82 8.61
CA HIS A 144 -11.01 -8.76 8.47
C HIS A 144 -11.45 -10.22 8.54
N LEU A 145 -12.31 -10.57 9.51
CA LEU A 145 -12.85 -11.93 9.64
C LEU A 145 -13.63 -12.38 8.40
N LEU A 146 -14.49 -11.52 7.85
CA LEU A 146 -15.35 -11.85 6.71
C LEU A 146 -14.64 -11.74 5.34
N ARG A 147 -13.54 -11.00 5.27
CA ARG A 147 -12.65 -10.97 4.11
C ARG A 147 -11.60 -12.09 4.12
N GLY A 148 -11.27 -12.62 5.30
CA GLY A 148 -10.19 -13.58 5.48
C GLY A 148 -8.80 -12.94 5.39
N THR A 149 -8.67 -11.67 5.77
CA THR A 149 -7.40 -10.94 5.78
C THR A 149 -6.98 -10.61 7.19
N LEU A 150 -5.67 -10.62 7.47
CA LEU A 150 -5.12 -10.13 8.72
C LEU A 150 -4.94 -8.60 8.65
N PRO A 151 -5.30 -7.85 9.70
CA PRO A 151 -4.95 -6.43 9.78
C PRO A 151 -3.43 -6.31 9.83
N LYS A 152 -2.84 -5.45 9.00
CA LYS A 152 -1.48 -4.99 9.26
C LYS A 152 -1.54 -3.82 10.21
N LEU A 153 -0.60 -3.79 11.13
CA LEU A 153 -0.42 -2.72 12.10
C LEU A 153 -0.31 -1.34 11.41
N THR A 154 0.36 -1.32 10.27
CA THR A 154 0.60 -0.16 9.42
C THR A 154 -0.58 0.26 8.56
N ASP A 155 -1.60 -0.58 8.37
CA ASP A 155 -2.77 -0.23 7.53
C ASP A 155 -3.51 1.00 8.08
N SER A 156 -3.25 1.35 9.34
CA SER A 156 -3.79 2.53 10.01
C SER A 156 -2.94 3.79 9.90
N ILE A 157 -1.74 3.76 9.31
CA ILE A 157 -0.76 4.87 9.32
C ILE A 157 -0.60 5.45 7.91
N TYR A 158 -0.78 6.77 7.78
CA TYR A 158 -0.46 7.47 6.56
C TYR A 158 1.07 7.69 6.50
N MET A 159 1.76 6.84 5.74
CA MET A 159 3.22 6.84 5.65
C MET A 159 3.78 7.97 4.76
N ASP A 160 2.93 8.62 3.97
CA ASP A 160 3.39 9.57 2.95
C ASP A 160 4.11 10.79 3.55
N ASP A 161 3.68 11.25 4.72
CA ASP A 161 4.28 12.39 5.44
C ASP A 161 5.69 12.09 5.98
N PHE A 162 6.06 10.80 6.05
CA PHE A 162 7.35 10.33 6.52
C PHE A 162 8.33 10.04 5.37
N PHE A 163 7.90 10.06 4.11
CA PHE A 163 8.78 9.72 3.00
C PHE A 163 9.87 10.77 2.75
N ALA A 164 11.07 10.26 2.45
CA ALA A 164 12.19 11.10 2.06
C ALA A 164 11.99 11.52 0.61
N THR A 165 11.84 12.82 0.38
CA THR A 165 11.92 13.36 -0.98
C THR A 165 13.31 13.08 -1.57
N ARG A 166 13.41 13.09 -2.90
CA ARG A 166 14.71 13.01 -3.59
C ARG A 166 15.72 14.01 -3.01
N GLN A 167 15.28 15.24 -2.74
CA GLN A 167 16.14 16.28 -2.16
C GLN A 167 16.64 15.91 -0.76
N LYS A 168 15.80 15.36 0.12
CA LYS A 168 16.25 14.91 1.45
C LYS A 168 17.28 13.78 1.37
N CYS A 169 17.13 12.85 0.43
CA CYS A 169 18.15 11.82 0.21
C CYS A 169 19.47 12.42 -0.25
N ILE A 170 19.43 13.42 -1.13
CA ILE A 170 20.60 14.17 -1.58
C ILE A 170 21.24 14.93 -0.42
N ASP A 171 20.48 15.66 0.38
CA ASP A 171 20.98 16.41 1.54
C ASP A 171 21.62 15.49 2.58
N HIS A 172 21.08 14.27 2.72
CA HIS A 172 21.66 13.25 3.57
C HIS A 172 22.99 12.71 3.05
N LEU A 173 23.09 12.46 1.73
CA LEU A 173 24.37 12.15 1.09
C LEU A 173 25.35 13.30 1.34
N CYS A 174 24.97 14.55 1.09
CA CYS A 174 25.81 15.71 1.40
C CYS A 174 26.20 15.85 2.88
N GLY A 175 25.55 15.11 3.79
CA GLY A 175 25.79 15.18 5.22
C GLY A 175 25.20 16.42 5.89
N PHE A 176 24.26 17.11 5.22
CA PHE A 176 23.55 18.26 5.78
C PHE A 176 22.47 17.82 6.77
N ILE A 177 21.88 16.64 6.55
CA ILE A 177 20.88 16.06 7.44
C ILE A 177 21.21 14.60 7.77
N ASN A 178 20.64 14.12 8.87
CA ASN A 178 20.59 12.70 9.19
C ASN A 178 19.14 12.23 9.04
N LEU A 179 18.87 11.37 8.05
CA LEU A 179 17.48 10.95 7.75
C LEU A 179 16.83 10.18 8.89
N GLU A 180 17.60 9.44 9.69
CA GLU A 180 17.10 8.68 10.83
C GLU A 180 16.67 9.63 11.95
N LYS A 181 17.55 10.56 12.35
CA LYS A 181 17.22 11.61 13.34
C LYS A 181 16.02 12.45 12.89
N GLU A 182 15.95 12.82 11.62
CA GLU A 182 14.81 13.57 11.07
C GLU A 182 13.52 12.76 11.07
N THR A 183 13.59 11.43 10.97
CA THR A 183 12.42 10.56 11.09
C THR A 183 11.98 10.49 12.54
N ILE A 184 12.91 10.27 13.48
CA ILE A 184 12.62 10.22 14.92
C ILE A 184 11.98 11.51 15.40
N LYS A 185 12.53 12.69 15.05
CA LYS A 185 11.95 14.00 15.38
C LYS A 185 10.51 14.20 14.88
N LYS A 186 10.11 13.49 13.81
CA LYS A 186 8.73 13.50 13.30
C LYS A 186 7.83 12.51 14.01
N ILE A 187 8.39 11.39 14.47
CA ILE A 187 7.65 10.33 15.15
C ILE A 187 7.31 10.74 16.59
N GLU A 188 8.27 11.34 17.30
CA GLU A 188 8.14 11.69 18.73
C GLU A 188 6.88 12.52 19.04
N PRO A 189 6.57 13.62 18.30
CA PRO A 189 5.36 14.41 18.57
C PRO A 189 4.05 13.68 18.28
N CYS A 190 4.11 12.56 17.55
CA CYS A 190 2.95 11.74 17.21
C CYS A 190 2.75 10.57 18.20
N HIS A 191 3.48 10.54 19.33
CA HIS A 191 3.46 9.44 20.31
C HIS A 191 2.03 8.96 20.64
N ASP A 192 1.15 9.86 21.07
CA ASP A 192 -0.22 9.50 21.46
C ASP A 192 -1.04 8.92 20.30
N VAL A 193 -0.80 9.42 19.08
CA VAL A 193 -1.45 8.91 17.87
C VAL A 193 -0.97 7.49 17.58
N PHE A 194 0.33 7.24 17.69
CA PHE A 194 0.92 5.91 17.52
C PHE A 194 0.43 4.93 18.59
N GLN A 195 0.37 5.35 19.85
CA GLN A 195 -0.16 4.57 20.95
C GLN A 195 -1.63 4.22 20.73
N GLN A 196 -2.47 5.20 20.36
CA GLN A 196 -3.88 4.96 20.07
C GLN A 196 -4.07 3.95 18.93
N LYS A 197 -3.25 4.04 17.88
CA LYS A 197 -3.29 3.08 16.76
C LYS A 197 -2.87 1.68 17.17
N ALA A 198 -1.83 1.55 17.97
CA ALA A 198 -1.42 0.25 18.54
C ALA A 198 -2.54 -0.34 19.42
N ASN A 199 -3.19 0.47 20.25
CA ASN A 199 -4.31 0.04 21.09
C ASN A 199 -5.49 -0.45 20.24
N ILE A 200 -5.88 0.30 19.19
CA ILE A 200 -6.92 -0.12 18.24
C ILE A 200 -6.56 -1.45 17.60
N TYR A 201 -5.32 -1.62 17.15
CA TYR A 201 -4.85 -2.87 16.56
C TYR A 201 -4.97 -4.04 17.54
N MET A 202 -4.47 -3.88 18.77
CA MET A 202 -4.48 -4.93 19.79
C MET A 202 -5.90 -5.37 20.15
N VAL A 203 -6.82 -4.41 20.35
CA VAL A 203 -8.23 -4.71 20.64
C VAL A 203 -8.92 -5.36 19.42
N THR A 204 -8.66 -4.86 18.21
CA THR A 204 -9.18 -5.45 16.97
C THR A 204 -8.71 -6.91 16.82
N LYS A 205 -7.42 -7.17 17.03
CA LYS A 205 -6.83 -8.51 16.95
C LYS A 205 -7.47 -9.46 17.96
N LYS A 206 -7.65 -9.03 19.21
CA LYS A 206 -8.35 -9.82 20.24
C LYS A 206 -9.79 -10.18 19.81
N MET A 207 -10.56 -9.20 19.32
CA MET A 207 -11.92 -9.45 18.82
C MET A 207 -11.96 -10.45 17.66
N MET A 208 -10.93 -10.44 16.80
CA MET A 208 -10.79 -11.42 15.72
C MET A 208 -10.51 -12.82 16.25
N GLU A 209 -9.60 -12.96 17.21
CA GLU A 209 -9.25 -14.24 17.84
C GLU A 209 -10.46 -14.86 18.55
N GLU A 210 -11.20 -14.05 19.30
CA GLU A 210 -12.42 -14.45 20.02
C GLU A 210 -13.64 -14.60 19.09
N LYS A 211 -13.58 -14.05 17.87
CA LYS A 211 -14.69 -13.96 16.91
C LYS A 211 -15.93 -13.29 17.50
N SER A 212 -15.76 -12.39 18.47
CA SER A 212 -16.85 -11.80 19.26
C SER A 212 -17.75 -10.86 18.45
N CYS A 213 -17.28 -10.37 17.30
CA CYS A 213 -18.00 -9.40 16.44
C CYS A 213 -18.76 -10.03 15.24
N VAL A 214 -18.73 -11.36 15.10
CA VAL A 214 -19.41 -12.08 14.00
C VAL A 214 -20.09 -13.33 14.52
N SER A 215 -21.26 -13.65 13.97
CA SER A 215 -21.92 -14.92 14.26
C SER A 215 -21.33 -16.05 13.42
N SER A 216 -21.43 -17.29 13.92
CA SER A 216 -20.96 -18.49 13.21
C SER A 216 -21.60 -18.65 11.82
N TRP A 217 -22.88 -18.28 11.69
CA TRP A 217 -23.58 -18.32 10.40
C TRP A 217 -23.02 -17.32 9.38
N GLU A 218 -22.54 -16.16 9.81
CA GLU A 218 -21.95 -15.13 8.94
C GLU A 218 -20.63 -15.61 8.37
N LEU A 219 -19.79 -16.20 9.24
CA LEU A 219 -18.53 -16.83 8.85
C LEU A 219 -18.78 -17.97 7.86
N ASN A 220 -19.76 -18.84 8.14
CA ASN A 220 -20.12 -19.94 7.26
C ASN A 220 -20.61 -19.44 5.89
N LEU A 221 -21.48 -18.42 5.88
CA LEU A 221 -21.98 -17.81 4.65
C LEU A 221 -20.82 -17.24 3.82
N CYS A 222 -19.96 -16.40 4.43
CA CYS A 222 -18.81 -15.79 3.74
C CYS A 222 -17.82 -16.83 3.19
N LYS A 223 -17.51 -17.88 3.94
CA LYS A 223 -16.57 -18.95 3.52
C LYS A 223 -17.01 -19.63 2.23
N ASN A 224 -18.32 -19.74 1.99
CA ASN A 224 -18.87 -20.41 0.82
C ASN A 224 -19.04 -19.47 -0.40
N LEU A 225 -18.82 -18.15 -0.24
CA LEU A 225 -18.91 -17.16 -1.31
C LEU A 225 -17.51 -16.84 -1.87
N THR A 226 -17.14 -17.50 -2.98
CA THR A 226 -15.82 -17.31 -3.63
C THR A 226 -15.86 -16.25 -4.72
N GLU A 227 -14.71 -15.61 -5.00
CA GLU A 227 -14.58 -14.56 -6.04
C GLU A 227 -14.91 -15.05 -7.46
N LYS A 228 -14.85 -16.36 -7.71
CA LYS A 228 -15.19 -16.95 -9.01
C LYS A 228 -16.71 -16.92 -9.30
N MET A 229 -17.53 -16.81 -8.25
CA MET A 229 -18.99 -16.79 -8.36
C MET A 229 -19.42 -15.34 -8.59
N LYS A 230 -19.73 -14.95 -9.83
CA LYS A 230 -20.25 -13.59 -10.09
C LYS A 230 -21.62 -13.38 -9.42
N THR A 231 -22.53 -14.32 -9.61
CA THR A 231 -23.87 -14.28 -9.01
C THR A 231 -24.23 -15.60 -8.36
N VAL A 232 -25.05 -15.52 -7.32
CA VAL A 232 -25.60 -16.68 -6.59
C VAL A 232 -27.11 -16.56 -6.47
N LYS A 233 -27.82 -17.69 -6.43
CA LYS A 233 -29.26 -17.71 -6.16
C LYS A 233 -29.48 -17.79 -4.65
N VAL A 234 -30.19 -16.81 -4.11
CA VAL A 234 -30.45 -16.66 -2.69
C VAL A 234 -31.94 -16.85 -2.43
N LEU A 235 -32.27 -17.68 -1.44
CA LEU A 235 -33.61 -17.82 -0.87
C LEU A 235 -33.66 -16.98 0.42
N PHE A 236 -34.58 -16.04 0.44
CA PHE A 236 -34.87 -15.18 1.57
C PHE A 236 -36.15 -15.62 2.27
N GLU A 237 -36.21 -15.37 3.57
CA GLU A 237 -37.43 -15.47 4.38
C GLU A 237 -37.56 -14.22 5.25
N HIS A 238 -38.68 -13.53 5.13
CA HIS A 238 -38.98 -12.32 5.87
C HIS A 238 -40.47 -12.29 6.21
N ASN A 239 -40.81 -12.12 7.49
CA ASN A 239 -42.19 -12.10 8.00
C ASN A 239 -43.06 -13.29 7.50
N GLY A 240 -42.48 -14.50 7.48
CA GLY A 240 -43.17 -15.73 7.04
C GLY A 240 -43.37 -15.88 5.53
N LYS A 241 -42.94 -14.89 4.73
CA LYS A 241 -42.91 -14.97 3.27
C LYS A 241 -41.53 -15.38 2.80
N THR A 242 -41.47 -16.05 1.64
CA THR A 242 -40.21 -16.45 1.02
C THR A 242 -40.13 -16.00 -0.42
N ALA A 243 -38.94 -15.64 -0.85
CA ALA A 243 -38.68 -15.20 -2.22
C ALA A 243 -37.27 -15.64 -2.65
N LYS A 244 -37.08 -15.84 -3.95
CA LYS A 244 -35.79 -16.25 -4.53
C LYS A 244 -35.32 -15.20 -5.53
N GLY A 245 -34.05 -14.81 -5.43
CA GLY A 245 -33.43 -13.90 -6.38
C GLY A 245 -31.95 -14.21 -6.61
N SER A 246 -31.46 -13.78 -7.77
CA SER A 246 -30.04 -13.83 -8.12
C SER A 246 -29.35 -12.57 -7.62
N VAL A 247 -28.33 -12.71 -6.78
CA VAL A 247 -27.62 -11.60 -6.13
C VAL A 247 -26.15 -11.61 -6.57
N ASP A 248 -25.58 -10.43 -6.80
CA ASP A 248 -24.14 -10.28 -7.05
C ASP A 248 -23.35 -10.66 -5.79
N THR A 249 -22.38 -11.57 -5.93
CA THR A 249 -21.66 -12.14 -4.78
C THR A 249 -20.81 -11.09 -4.07
N LYS A 250 -20.20 -10.15 -4.82
CA LYS A 250 -19.38 -9.08 -4.25
C LYS A 250 -20.26 -8.15 -3.40
N SER A 251 -21.38 -7.72 -3.94
CA SER A 251 -22.39 -6.90 -3.27
C SER A 251 -22.92 -7.58 -2.02
N LEU A 252 -23.25 -8.87 -2.10
CA LEU A 252 -23.72 -9.63 -0.94
C LEU A 252 -22.67 -9.70 0.17
N ARG A 253 -21.39 -9.92 -0.16
CA ARG A 253 -20.29 -9.88 0.82
C ARG A 253 -20.13 -8.49 1.43
N ASP A 254 -20.20 -7.43 0.62
CA ASP A 254 -20.06 -6.06 1.12
C ASP A 254 -21.21 -5.66 2.05
N VAL A 255 -22.46 -6.03 1.72
CA VAL A 255 -23.63 -5.81 2.58
C VAL A 255 -23.50 -6.59 3.88
N LEU A 256 -23.10 -7.87 3.82
CA LEU A 256 -22.86 -8.68 5.02
C LEU A 256 -21.77 -8.04 5.90
N ILE A 257 -20.64 -7.63 5.33
CA ILE A 257 -19.55 -6.97 6.07
C ILE A 257 -20.04 -5.72 6.79
N ARG A 258 -20.87 -4.90 6.12
CA ARG A 258 -21.36 -3.62 6.66
C ARG A 258 -22.56 -3.74 7.60
N ARG A 259 -23.16 -4.94 7.72
CA ARG A 259 -24.48 -5.15 8.38
C ARG A 259 -25.57 -4.26 7.76
N ASP A 260 -25.46 -4.02 6.46
CA ASP A 260 -26.36 -3.11 5.75
C ASP A 260 -27.63 -3.83 5.27
N MET A 261 -28.60 -3.06 4.78
CA MET A 261 -29.73 -3.57 4.03
C MET A 261 -29.31 -3.94 2.60
N LEU A 262 -29.90 -5.01 2.09
CA LEU A 262 -29.95 -5.25 0.66
C LEU A 262 -30.88 -4.20 0.04
N SER A 263 -30.54 -3.77 -1.16
CA SER A 263 -31.36 -2.96 -2.06
C SER A 263 -31.66 -3.76 -3.31
N VAL A 264 -32.65 -3.33 -4.09
CA VAL A 264 -32.95 -3.91 -5.41
C VAL A 264 -31.74 -3.88 -6.36
N LEU A 265 -30.79 -2.96 -6.14
CA LEU A 265 -29.56 -2.83 -6.94
C LEU A 265 -28.52 -3.92 -6.65
N ASN A 266 -28.66 -4.68 -5.55
CA ASN A 266 -27.76 -5.79 -5.26
C ASN A 266 -28.11 -7.07 -6.04
N PHE A 267 -29.27 -7.11 -6.67
CA PHE A 267 -29.73 -8.22 -7.49
C PHE A 267 -29.14 -8.14 -8.90
N LYS A 268 -29.19 -9.25 -9.64
CA LYS A 268 -28.70 -9.34 -11.01
C LYS A 268 -29.35 -8.29 -11.93
N SER A 269 -30.58 -7.91 -11.65
CA SER A 269 -31.26 -6.77 -12.27
C SER A 269 -32.25 -6.12 -11.29
N THR A 270 -32.50 -4.82 -11.46
CA THR A 270 -33.48 -4.08 -10.65
C THR A 270 -34.87 -4.72 -10.66
N PRO A 271 -35.44 -5.15 -11.81
CA PRO A 271 -36.76 -5.79 -11.82
C PRO A 271 -36.80 -7.12 -11.04
N GLU A 272 -35.71 -7.90 -11.04
CA GLU A 272 -35.63 -9.11 -10.23
C GLU A 272 -35.62 -8.76 -8.74
N GLY A 273 -34.88 -7.72 -8.34
CA GLY A 273 -34.90 -7.18 -6.99
C GLY A 273 -36.29 -6.71 -6.56
N GLU A 274 -36.94 -5.87 -7.37
CA GLU A 274 -38.30 -5.37 -7.10
C GLU A 274 -39.30 -6.50 -6.89
N LYS A 275 -39.22 -7.55 -7.72
CA LYS A 275 -40.05 -8.74 -7.57
C LYS A 275 -39.82 -9.42 -6.23
N VAL A 276 -38.56 -9.64 -5.84
CA VAL A 276 -38.21 -10.26 -4.54
C VAL A 276 -38.74 -9.44 -3.37
N PHE A 277 -38.56 -8.12 -3.40
CA PHE A 277 -39.07 -7.22 -2.36
C PHE A 277 -40.58 -7.25 -2.26
N SER A 278 -41.28 -7.20 -3.40
CA SER A 278 -42.74 -7.29 -3.47
C SER A 278 -43.26 -8.62 -2.90
N GLU A 279 -42.64 -9.75 -3.27
CA GLU A 279 -42.99 -11.08 -2.76
C GLU A 279 -42.79 -11.19 -1.23
N LEU A 280 -41.76 -10.54 -0.69
CA LEU A 280 -41.51 -10.48 0.76
C LEU A 280 -42.35 -9.42 1.49
N GLY A 281 -43.05 -8.55 0.75
CA GLY A 281 -43.83 -7.44 1.30
C GLY A 281 -42.97 -6.33 1.91
N ILE A 282 -41.75 -6.13 1.41
CA ILE A 282 -40.81 -5.10 1.86
C ILE A 282 -40.97 -3.87 0.95
N THR A 283 -41.25 -2.70 1.52
CA THR A 283 -41.51 -1.48 0.73
C THR A 283 -40.25 -0.64 0.50
N ASN A 284 -39.25 -0.78 1.36
CA ASN A 284 -38.00 -0.04 1.27
C ASN A 284 -37.02 -0.66 0.25
N LEU A 285 -37.26 -0.39 -1.03
CA LEU A 285 -36.47 -0.95 -2.14
C LEU A 285 -34.99 -0.54 -2.14
N PHE A 286 -34.67 0.61 -1.55
CA PHE A 286 -33.34 1.23 -1.62
C PHE A 286 -32.58 1.26 -0.29
N GLY A 287 -33.11 0.65 0.77
CA GLY A 287 -32.44 0.60 2.08
C GLY A 287 -32.40 1.94 2.82
N LEU A 288 -33.37 2.83 2.59
CA LEU A 288 -33.39 4.20 3.12
C LEU A 288 -33.94 4.34 4.55
N HIS A 289 -34.72 3.36 5.04
CA HIS A 289 -35.36 3.40 6.36
C HIS A 289 -35.07 2.14 7.19
N SER A 290 -34.70 2.31 8.47
CA SER A 290 -34.49 1.20 9.39
C SER A 290 -35.82 0.61 9.85
N GLY A 291 -36.01 -0.71 9.69
CA GLY A 291 -37.13 -1.46 10.27
C GLY A 291 -37.95 -2.25 9.26
N ASP A 292 -38.13 -1.72 8.05
CA ASP A 292 -38.69 -2.41 6.90
C ASP A 292 -37.57 -2.53 5.85
N GLY A 293 -36.87 -3.66 5.81
CA GLY A 293 -35.70 -3.81 4.95
C GLY A 293 -35.22 -5.25 4.91
N LEU A 294 -34.61 -5.63 3.79
CA LEU A 294 -34.07 -6.97 3.59
C LEU A 294 -32.62 -7.01 4.07
N TYR A 295 -32.25 -7.98 4.90
CA TYR A 295 -30.90 -8.10 5.45
C TYR A 295 -30.28 -9.47 5.17
N CYS A 296 -28.96 -9.59 5.32
CA CYS A 296 -28.29 -10.90 5.23
C CYS A 296 -28.78 -11.90 6.29
N LYS A 297 -29.36 -11.42 7.41
CA LYS A 297 -30.00 -12.28 8.41
C LYS A 297 -31.28 -12.96 7.89
N ASP A 298 -31.86 -12.51 6.78
CA ASP A 298 -33.06 -13.09 6.18
C ASP A 298 -32.71 -14.19 5.16
N ILE A 299 -31.41 -14.47 4.96
CA ILE A 299 -30.94 -15.52 4.04
C ILE A 299 -31.09 -16.89 4.68
N VAL A 300 -31.93 -17.72 4.05
CA VAL A 300 -32.16 -19.11 4.44
C VAL A 300 -31.26 -20.06 3.65
N GLN A 301 -31.05 -19.81 2.36
CA GLN A 301 -30.25 -20.70 1.52
C GLN A 301 -29.54 -19.94 0.40
N ILE A 302 -28.30 -20.34 0.08
CA ILE A 302 -27.58 -19.89 -1.10
C ILE A 302 -27.25 -21.10 -1.96
N THR A 303 -27.48 -20.97 -3.26
CA THR A 303 -27.16 -21.98 -4.26
C THR A 303 -26.36 -21.40 -5.42
N TYR A 304 -25.46 -22.20 -5.97
CA TYR A 304 -24.68 -21.88 -7.17
C TYR A 304 -24.57 -23.11 -8.04
N GLN A 305 -24.93 -22.99 -9.33
CA GLN A 305 -24.95 -24.11 -10.28
C GLN A 305 -25.66 -25.36 -9.72
N ASN A 306 -26.85 -25.16 -9.13
CA ASN A 306 -27.67 -26.18 -8.49
C ASN A 306 -27.06 -26.88 -7.25
N LYS A 307 -25.89 -26.45 -6.79
CA LYS A 307 -25.30 -26.91 -5.52
C LYS A 307 -25.68 -25.96 -4.39
N VAL A 308 -26.05 -26.52 -3.24
CA VAL A 308 -26.28 -25.74 -2.02
C VAL A 308 -24.93 -25.36 -1.43
N LEU A 309 -24.67 -24.05 -1.37
CA LEU A 309 -23.46 -23.48 -0.79
C LEU A 309 -23.63 -23.16 0.69
N TYR A 310 -24.81 -22.70 1.07
CA TYR A 310 -25.15 -22.36 2.44
C TYR A 310 -26.61 -22.67 2.68
N LYS A 311 -26.91 -23.19 3.86
CA LYS A 311 -28.27 -23.34 4.38
C LYS A 311 -28.24 -23.00 5.85
N ARG A 312 -29.10 -22.08 6.27
CA ARG A 312 -29.24 -21.70 7.67
C ARG A 312 -29.78 -22.90 8.45
N ALA A 313 -29.15 -23.23 9.57
CA ALA A 313 -29.69 -24.23 10.48
C ALA A 313 -31.07 -23.75 10.95
N LYS A 314 -32.05 -24.66 10.98
CA LYS A 314 -33.32 -24.37 11.67
C LYS A 314 -33.00 -24.37 13.16
N ASN A 315 -33.32 -23.27 13.83
CA ASN A 315 -33.41 -23.26 15.28
C ASN A 315 -34.60 -24.13 15.71
#